data_AF-K2A8X2-F1
#
_entry.id   AF-K2A8X2-F1
#
_cell.length_a   1.000
_cell.length_b   1.000
_cell.length_c   1.000
_cell.angle_alpha   90.00
_cell.angle_beta   90.00
_cell.angle_gamma   90.00
#
_symmetry.space_group_name_H-M   'P 1'
#
loop_
_entity.id
_entity.type
_entity.pdbx_description
1 polymer ?
#
loop_
_entity_poly.entity_id
_entity_poly.type
_entity_poly.pdbx_seq_one_letter_code
_entity_poly.pdbx_strand_id
1 'polypeptide(L)'
;MEDQGITTLEPVPSARLRPIFLGFVTFFSGILVGLIVSVYLPLSFLSKVIRPQVFVPPTDEVEKNLLPSEGLSMGIQINTCCSCPRLVSATVIGKDGWVLYEKGKNYASLLPEECKMADCAPCPPLETKLLPCQYNDKTYQDGEMVPVDKCNTCTCLNGQVACTLMACE
;
A
#
# COMPACT_ATOMS: atom_id res chain seq x y z
N MET A 1 59.00 -50.84 -50.26
CA MET A 1 59.12 -51.54 -48.97
C MET A 1 59.17 -50.48 -47.90
N GLU A 2 58.21 -50.55 -46.98
CA GLU A 2 58.18 -49.86 -45.68
C GLU A 2 59.58 -49.90 -44.98
N ASP A 3 59.94 -49.07 -44.00
CA ASP A 3 59.14 -48.72 -42.81
C ASP A 3 59.86 -47.67 -41.90
N GLN A 4 59.06 -47.00 -41.06
CA GLN A 4 59.31 -46.29 -39.76
C GLN A 4 60.38 -45.17 -39.68
N GLY A 5 60.16 -43.98 -39.12
CA GLY A 5 59.18 -43.57 -38.10
C GLY A 5 59.82 -43.54 -36.71
N ILE A 6 60.55 -42.46 -36.36
CA ILE A 6 60.77 -42.04 -34.97
C ILE A 6 60.68 -40.50 -34.89
N THR A 7 59.73 -40.08 -34.08
CA THR A 7 59.37 -38.70 -33.73
C THR A 7 60.26 -38.21 -32.60
N THR A 8 61.04 -37.15 -32.86
CA THR A 8 61.60 -36.29 -31.81
C THR A 8 60.82 -34.99 -31.79
N LEU A 9 60.09 -34.74 -30.70
CA LEU A 9 59.32 -33.53 -30.44
C LEU A 9 60.27 -32.34 -30.21
N GLU A 10 60.28 -31.38 -31.13
CA GLU A 10 60.86 -30.05 -30.90
C GLU A 10 59.86 -29.13 -30.15
N PRO A 11 60.35 -28.17 -29.34
CA PRO A 11 59.48 -27.31 -28.52
C PRO A 11 58.69 -26.33 -29.39
N VAL A 12 57.36 -26.31 -29.19
CA VAL A 12 56.44 -25.37 -29.83
C VAL A 12 56.79 -23.93 -29.43
N PRO A 13 57.00 -23.01 -30.39
CA PRO A 13 57.21 -21.61 -30.06
C PRO A 13 55.90 -21.01 -29.54
N SER A 14 55.94 -20.52 -28.30
CA SER A 14 54.84 -19.80 -27.67
C SER A 14 54.51 -18.54 -28.49
N ALA A 15 53.40 -18.61 -29.21
CA ALA A 15 52.90 -17.51 -30.02
C ALA A 15 52.62 -16.28 -29.14
N ARG A 16 53.36 -15.19 -29.36
CA ARG A 16 53.08 -13.84 -28.82
C ARG A 16 51.82 -13.22 -29.47
N LEU A 17 50.68 -13.90 -29.38
CA LEU A 17 49.39 -13.45 -29.92
C LEU A 17 48.46 -12.91 -28.82
N ARG A 18 49.02 -12.49 -27.68
CA ARG A 18 48.25 -12.02 -26.51
C ARG A 18 48.06 -10.50 -26.37
N PRO A 19 48.92 -9.58 -26.86
CA PRO A 19 48.73 -8.16 -26.58
C PRO A 19 47.70 -7.48 -27.51
N ILE A 20 47.58 -7.91 -28.77
CA ILE A 20 46.69 -7.28 -29.75
C ILE A 20 45.22 -7.62 -29.46
N PHE A 21 44.93 -8.90 -29.20
CA PHE A 21 43.57 -9.35 -28.91
C PHE A 21 43.04 -8.77 -27.59
N LEU A 22 43.90 -8.68 -26.57
CA LEU A 22 43.55 -8.04 -25.30
C LEU A 22 43.26 -6.54 -25.48
N GLY A 23 44.04 -5.85 -26.32
CA GLY A 23 43.79 -4.46 -26.69
C GLY A 23 42.44 -4.25 -27.38
N PHE A 24 42.08 -5.11 -28.34
CA PHE A 24 40.77 -5.06 -28.98
C PHE A 24 39.62 -5.32 -28.00
N VAL A 25 39.75 -6.32 -27.13
CA VAL A 25 38.73 -6.63 -26.12
C VAL A 25 38.53 -5.44 -25.17
N THR A 26 39.61 -4.81 -24.70
CA THR A 26 39.49 -3.61 -23.84
C THR A 26 38.89 -2.42 -24.58
N PHE A 27 39.21 -2.24 -25.87
CA PHE A 27 38.69 -1.15 -26.68
C PHE A 27 37.18 -1.30 -26.95
N PHE A 28 36.75 -2.48 -27.39
CA PHE A 28 35.33 -2.76 -27.63
C PHE A 28 34.50 -2.78 -26.33
N SER A 29 35.07 -3.25 -25.22
CA SER A 29 34.43 -3.17 -23.90
C SER A 29 34.21 -1.72 -23.47
N GLY A 30 35.20 -0.83 -23.66
CA GLY A 30 35.07 0.59 -23.36
C GLY A 30 33.99 1.29 -24.21
N ILE A 31 33.92 0.97 -25.51
CA ILE A 31 32.88 1.51 -26.40
C ILE A 31 31.49 1.04 -25.96
N LEU A 32 31.32 -0.25 -25.63
CA LEU A 32 30.03 -0.79 -25.18
C LEU A 32 29.56 -0.12 -23.89
N VAL A 33 30.45 0.05 -22.91
CA VAL A 33 30.15 0.75 -21.65
C VAL A 33 29.80 2.22 -21.92
N GLY A 34 30.53 2.90 -22.80
CA GLY A 34 30.24 4.28 -23.20
C GLY A 34 28.86 4.44 -23.86
N LEU A 35 28.49 3.52 -24.75
CA LEU A 35 27.17 3.51 -25.40
C LEU A 35 26.04 3.24 -24.40
N ILE A 36 26.23 2.28 -23.48
CA ILE A 36 25.28 2.02 -22.40
C ILE A 36 25.10 3.29 -21.55
N VAL A 37 26.17 3.91 -21.07
CA VAL A 37 26.11 5.13 -20.26
C VAL A 37 25.43 6.27 -21.02
N SER A 38 25.76 6.48 -22.30
CA SER A 38 25.18 7.53 -23.14
C SER A 38 23.68 7.35 -23.43
N VAL A 39 23.17 6.13 -23.44
CA VAL A 39 21.75 5.83 -23.65
C VAL A 39 20.97 5.84 -22.33
N TYR A 40 21.54 5.27 -21.27
CA TYR A 40 20.87 5.14 -19.96
C TYR A 40 20.79 6.46 -19.19
N LEU A 41 21.78 7.36 -19.26
CA LEU A 41 21.69 8.68 -18.61
C LEU A 41 20.47 9.49 -19.08
N PRO A 42 20.24 9.71 -20.40
CA PRO A 42 19.08 10.46 -20.86
C PRO A 42 17.75 9.73 -20.60
N LEU A 43 17.70 8.39 -20.63
CA LEU A 43 16.51 7.62 -20.23
C LEU A 43 16.16 7.82 -18.73
N SER A 44 17.17 7.84 -17.86
CA SER A 44 16.98 8.16 -16.44
C SER A 44 16.59 9.62 -16.18
N PHE A 45 16.91 10.51 -17.13
CA PHE A 45 16.53 11.91 -17.08
C PHE A 45 15.07 12.08 -17.54
N LEU A 46 14.66 11.40 -18.62
CA LEU A 46 13.27 11.35 -19.07
C LEU A 46 12.32 10.80 -18.00
N SER A 47 12.73 9.77 -17.25
CA SER A 47 11.91 9.25 -16.13
C SER A 47 11.77 10.21 -14.96
N LYS A 48 12.69 11.17 -14.79
CA LYS A 48 12.56 12.24 -13.79
C LYS A 48 11.69 13.40 -14.26
N VAL A 49 11.72 13.72 -15.56
CA VAL A 49 10.91 14.80 -16.17
C VAL A 49 9.44 14.38 -16.34
N ILE A 50 9.17 13.09 -16.56
CA ILE A 50 7.81 12.53 -16.70
C ILE A 50 7.28 12.02 -15.34
N ARG A 51 7.75 12.54 -14.20
CA ARG A 51 6.94 12.39 -12.98
C ARG A 51 5.69 13.24 -13.19
N PRO A 52 4.49 12.67 -13.32
CA PRO A 52 3.29 13.48 -13.23
C PRO A 52 3.38 14.21 -11.89
N GLN A 53 3.36 15.53 -11.94
CA GLN A 53 3.00 16.33 -10.78
C GLN A 53 1.56 15.94 -10.48
N VAL A 54 1.38 14.87 -9.70
CA VAL A 54 0.15 14.67 -8.97
C VAL A 54 0.08 15.92 -8.11
N PHE A 55 -0.75 16.87 -8.52
CA PHE A 55 -1.19 17.94 -7.65
C PHE A 55 -1.96 17.24 -6.54
N VAL A 56 -1.23 16.77 -5.53
CA VAL A 56 -1.80 16.53 -4.23
C VAL A 56 -2.17 17.94 -3.81
N PRO A 57 -3.47 18.31 -3.77
CA PRO A 57 -3.84 19.58 -3.15
C PRO A 57 -3.14 19.62 -1.79
N PRO A 58 -2.65 20.81 -1.34
CA PRO A 58 -2.16 20.91 0.01
C PRO A 58 -3.21 20.25 0.90
N THR A 59 -2.79 19.18 1.59
CA THR A 59 -3.58 18.61 2.67
C THR A 59 -3.54 19.69 3.74
N ASP A 60 -4.34 20.72 3.54
CA ASP A 60 -4.67 21.74 4.52
C ASP A 60 -5.42 20.99 5.61
N GLU A 61 -4.66 20.45 6.56
CA GLU A 61 -5.03 20.21 7.95
C GLU A 61 -6.42 19.58 8.23
N VAL A 62 -7.01 18.83 7.31
CA VAL A 62 -8.17 17.96 7.61
C VAL A 62 -7.67 16.59 8.11
N GLU A 63 -6.66 16.60 8.96
CA GLU A 63 -6.24 15.45 9.78
C GLU A 63 -6.03 15.90 11.23
N LYS A 64 -7.00 16.64 11.78
CA LYS A 64 -7.13 16.86 13.24
C LYS A 64 -8.54 16.68 13.78
N ASN A 65 -9.43 16.04 13.02
CA ASN A 65 -10.76 15.65 13.48
C ASN A 65 -11.13 14.17 13.22
N LEU A 66 -10.19 13.35 12.74
CA LEU A 66 -10.33 11.90 12.79
C LEU A 66 -9.49 11.36 13.95
N LEU A 67 -10.19 10.85 14.96
CA LEU A 67 -9.77 9.92 16.02
C LEU A 67 -8.41 10.21 16.69
N PRO A 68 -8.37 10.40 18.03
CA PRO A 68 -7.09 10.45 18.71
C PRO A 68 -6.35 9.15 18.40
N SER A 69 -5.13 9.27 17.88
CA SER A 69 -4.15 8.21 17.63
C SER A 69 -3.64 7.57 18.94
N GLU A 70 -4.53 7.39 19.90
CA GLU A 70 -4.36 6.55 21.07
C GLU A 70 -5.13 5.27 20.76
N GLY A 71 -4.37 4.22 20.40
CA GLY A 71 -4.86 2.97 19.80
C GLY A 71 -6.29 2.61 20.20
N LEU A 72 -7.23 2.71 19.27
CA LEU A 72 -8.60 2.29 19.55
C LEU A 72 -8.63 0.77 19.62
N SER A 73 -9.35 0.25 20.61
CA SER A 73 -9.62 -1.17 20.75
C SER A 73 -11.12 -1.40 20.67
N MET A 74 -11.52 -2.54 20.10
CA MET A 74 -12.91 -2.95 20.16
C MET A 74 -13.22 -3.38 21.58
N GLY A 75 -14.08 -2.63 22.27
CA GLY A 75 -14.46 -2.89 23.65
C GLY A 75 -15.96 -3.19 23.78
N ILE A 76 -16.32 -3.91 24.83
CA ILE A 76 -17.71 -4.11 25.25
C ILE A 76 -17.82 -3.77 26.73
N GLN A 77 -18.92 -3.14 27.11
CA GLN A 77 -19.14 -2.70 28.49
C GLN A 77 -19.95 -3.76 29.24
N ILE A 78 -19.36 -4.38 30.26
CA ILE A 78 -19.95 -5.51 30.98
C ILE A 78 -20.68 -5.10 32.28
N ASN A 79 -20.62 -3.84 32.70
CA ASN A 79 -21.41 -3.33 33.83
C ASN A 79 -22.76 -2.72 33.39
N THR A 80 -23.25 -3.07 32.20
CA THR A 80 -24.56 -2.68 31.67
C THR A 80 -25.15 -3.83 30.86
N CYS A 81 -26.47 -3.96 30.86
CA CYS A 81 -27.11 -5.19 30.41
C CYS A 81 -27.09 -5.41 28.89
N CYS A 82 -27.21 -4.35 28.10
CA CYS A 82 -27.30 -4.45 26.63
C CYS A 82 -26.22 -3.61 25.96
N SER A 83 -24.96 -3.82 26.33
CA SER A 83 -23.84 -3.19 25.63
C SER A 83 -23.55 -3.88 24.31
N CYS A 84 -23.24 -3.09 23.28
CA CYS A 84 -22.73 -3.59 22.00
C CYS A 84 -21.23 -3.31 21.86
N PRO A 85 -20.50 -4.17 21.13
CA PRO A 85 -19.10 -3.92 20.81
C PRO A 85 -18.93 -2.59 20.08
N ARG A 86 -17.99 -1.75 20.53
CA ARG A 86 -17.68 -0.48 19.88
C ARG A 86 -16.20 -0.15 19.98
N LEU A 87 -15.74 0.74 19.11
CA LEU A 87 -14.39 1.29 19.22
C LEU A 87 -14.33 2.23 20.44
N VAL A 88 -13.39 1.96 21.34
CA VAL A 88 -13.06 2.80 22.50
C VAL A 88 -11.56 3.02 22.56
N SER A 89 -11.09 4.01 23.32
CA SER A 89 -9.65 4.16 23.58
C SER A 89 -9.11 2.90 24.28
N ALA A 90 -7.95 2.38 23.86
CA ALA A 90 -7.31 1.27 24.57
C ALA A 90 -7.08 1.56 26.06
N THR A 91 -6.94 2.84 26.43
CA THR A 91 -6.68 3.27 27.82
C THR A 91 -7.84 3.02 28.79
N VAL A 92 -9.06 2.84 28.28
CA VAL A 92 -10.24 2.55 29.09
C VAL A 92 -10.48 1.06 29.26
N ILE A 93 -9.83 0.21 28.47
CA ILE A 93 -9.96 -1.25 28.60
C ILE A 93 -9.46 -1.68 29.99
N GLY A 94 -10.29 -2.44 30.70
CA GLY A 94 -10.06 -2.85 32.09
C GLY A 94 -10.52 -1.84 33.14
N LYS A 95 -11.11 -0.71 32.74
CA LYS A 95 -11.66 0.33 33.64
C LYS A 95 -13.17 0.49 33.44
N ASP A 96 -13.89 0.83 34.50
CA ASP A 96 -15.32 1.18 34.45
C ASP A 96 -16.21 0.16 33.72
N GLY A 97 -15.86 -1.14 33.84
CA GLY A 97 -16.57 -2.24 33.19
C GLY A 97 -16.29 -2.39 31.70
N TRP A 98 -15.30 -1.71 31.12
CA TRP A 98 -14.85 -1.97 29.75
C TRP A 98 -13.95 -3.19 29.72
N VAL A 99 -14.23 -4.12 28.81
CA VAL A 99 -13.34 -5.24 28.50
C VAL A 99 -13.08 -5.29 26.99
N LEU A 100 -11.96 -5.91 26.62
CA LEU A 100 -11.63 -6.14 25.22
C LEU A 100 -12.67 -7.10 24.62
N TYR A 101 -13.25 -6.71 23.49
CA TYR A 101 -14.16 -7.55 22.75
C TYR A 101 -13.41 -8.48 21.80
N GLU A 102 -13.61 -9.77 22.03
CA GLU A 102 -13.28 -10.90 21.17
C GLU A 102 -14.53 -11.42 20.46
N LYS A 103 -14.46 -11.56 19.13
CA LYS A 103 -15.56 -12.06 18.31
C LYS A 103 -15.93 -13.49 18.68
N GLY A 104 -17.22 -13.75 18.94
CA GLY A 104 -17.74 -15.08 19.25
C GLY A 104 -17.63 -15.50 20.73
N LYS A 105 -17.04 -14.67 21.58
CA LYS A 105 -17.00 -14.90 23.04
C LYS A 105 -18.34 -14.55 23.67
N ASN A 106 -18.79 -15.36 24.62
CA ASN A 106 -19.98 -15.10 25.42
C ASN A 106 -19.62 -14.28 26.67
N TYR A 107 -20.19 -13.08 26.80
CA TYR A 107 -19.95 -12.16 27.93
C TYR A 107 -21.02 -12.23 29.02
N ALA A 108 -22.04 -13.07 28.88
CA ALA A 108 -23.17 -13.13 29.82
C ALA A 108 -22.76 -13.45 31.27
N SER A 109 -21.65 -14.17 31.46
CA SER A 109 -21.10 -14.47 32.80
C SER A 109 -20.43 -13.29 33.49
N LEU A 110 -20.11 -12.23 32.76
CA LEU A 110 -19.46 -11.02 33.30
C LEU A 110 -20.47 -9.90 33.60
N LEU A 111 -21.74 -10.09 33.23
CA LEU A 111 -22.80 -9.12 33.46
C LEU A 111 -23.29 -9.17 34.91
N PRO A 112 -23.84 -8.06 35.44
CA PRO A 112 -24.55 -8.04 36.70
C PRO A 112 -25.70 -9.05 36.75
N GLU A 113 -26.05 -9.51 37.95
CA GLU A 113 -27.15 -10.47 38.16
C GLU A 113 -28.48 -9.93 37.63
N GLU A 114 -28.71 -8.62 37.77
CA GLU A 114 -29.88 -7.92 37.25
C GLU A 114 -30.04 -8.04 35.72
N CYS A 115 -28.95 -8.28 35.01
CA CYS A 115 -28.95 -8.39 33.55
C CYS A 115 -29.27 -9.81 33.05
N LYS A 116 -29.32 -10.82 33.92
CA LYS A 116 -29.59 -12.22 33.53
C LYS A 116 -30.97 -12.42 32.90
N MET A 117 -31.89 -11.49 33.14
CA MET A 117 -33.26 -11.52 32.60
C MET A 117 -33.47 -10.49 31.48
N ALA A 118 -32.42 -9.78 31.05
CA ALA A 118 -32.53 -8.78 29.99
C ALA A 118 -32.65 -9.48 28.63
N ASP A 119 -33.74 -9.18 27.91
CA ASP A 119 -33.90 -9.57 26.51
C ASP A 119 -33.34 -8.45 25.62
N CYS A 120 -32.06 -8.56 25.27
CA CYS A 120 -31.39 -7.56 24.44
C CYS A 120 -31.65 -7.82 22.95
N ALA A 121 -31.95 -6.76 22.21
CA ALA A 121 -31.97 -6.83 20.75
C ALA A 121 -30.58 -7.20 20.20
N PRO A 122 -30.49 -7.85 19.02
CA PRO A 122 -29.22 -8.04 18.35
C PRO A 122 -28.49 -6.71 18.14
N CYS A 123 -27.17 -6.72 18.29
CA CYS A 123 -26.38 -5.54 17.96
C CYS A 123 -26.54 -5.20 16.47
N PRO A 124 -26.61 -3.90 16.12
CA PRO A 124 -26.54 -3.50 14.73
C PRO A 124 -25.24 -4.01 14.11
N PRO A 125 -25.21 -4.27 12.80
CA PRO A 125 -23.96 -4.59 12.10
C PRO A 125 -22.91 -3.54 12.47
N LEU A 126 -21.67 -3.98 12.71
CA LEU A 126 -20.52 -3.08 12.83
C LEU A 126 -20.23 -2.51 11.44
N GLU A 127 -21.13 -1.69 10.92
CA GLU A 127 -20.85 -0.82 9.81
C GLU A 127 -19.72 0.07 10.31
N THR A 128 -18.53 -0.12 9.73
CA THR A 128 -17.53 0.94 9.73
C THR A 128 -18.30 2.18 9.37
N LYS A 129 -18.41 3.15 10.28
CA LYS A 129 -19.12 4.39 10.00
C LYS A 129 -18.37 5.06 8.85
N LEU A 130 -18.78 4.78 7.62
CA LEU A 130 -18.16 5.33 6.44
C LEU A 130 -18.53 6.80 6.43
N LEU A 131 -17.51 7.63 6.26
CA LEU A 131 -17.71 9.07 6.31
C LEU A 131 -18.47 9.49 5.04
N PRO A 132 -19.48 10.36 5.16
CA PRO A 132 -20.07 10.97 3.99
C PRO A 132 -19.09 11.97 3.36
N CYS A 133 -19.19 12.17 2.06
CA CYS A 133 -18.41 13.16 1.32
C CYS A 133 -19.13 14.51 1.29
N GLN A 134 -18.37 15.59 1.35
CA GLN A 134 -18.90 16.94 1.07
C GLN A 134 -18.40 17.40 -0.30
N TYR A 135 -19.32 17.74 -1.20
CA TYR A 135 -19.00 18.26 -2.52
C TYR A 135 -20.05 19.29 -2.96
N ASN A 136 -19.61 20.49 -3.35
CA ASN A 136 -20.49 21.60 -3.77
C ASN A 136 -21.67 21.85 -2.81
N ASP A 137 -21.38 22.00 -1.51
CA ASP A 137 -22.35 22.23 -0.43
C ASP A 137 -23.42 21.13 -0.26
N LYS A 138 -23.19 19.95 -0.85
CA LYS A 138 -24.02 18.76 -0.71
C LYS A 138 -23.26 17.63 -0.03
N THR A 139 -23.99 16.91 0.82
CA THR A 139 -23.50 15.71 1.49
C THR A 139 -23.92 14.48 0.70
N TYR A 140 -22.95 13.63 0.39
CA TYR A 140 -23.14 12.35 -0.29
C TYR A 140 -22.77 11.22 0.67
N GLN A 141 -23.63 10.22 0.83
CA GLN A 141 -23.31 9.02 1.61
C GLN A 141 -22.26 8.18 0.91
N ASP A 142 -21.54 7.35 1.67
CA ASP A 142 -20.63 6.37 1.10
C ASP A 142 -21.36 5.49 0.06
N GLY A 143 -20.71 5.28 -1.08
CA GLY A 143 -21.25 4.58 -2.23
C GLY A 143 -22.10 5.43 -3.18
N GLU A 144 -22.49 6.66 -2.81
CA GLU A 144 -23.28 7.52 -3.69
C GLU A 144 -22.46 8.10 -4.85
N MET A 145 -23.08 8.23 -6.02
CA MET A 145 -22.47 8.91 -7.16
C MET A 145 -22.45 10.43 -6.96
N VAL A 146 -21.29 11.02 -7.23
CA VAL A 146 -21.07 12.46 -7.10
C VAL A 146 -20.96 13.08 -8.50
N PRO A 147 -21.85 14.00 -8.89
CA PRO A 147 -21.81 14.65 -10.19
C PRO A 147 -20.74 15.75 -10.21
N VAL A 148 -19.48 15.37 -10.39
CA VAL A 148 -18.34 16.30 -10.47
C VAL A 148 -18.27 16.93 -11.86
N ASP A 149 -18.26 16.09 -12.89
CA ASP A 149 -18.22 16.50 -14.29
C ASP A 149 -19.10 15.57 -15.16
N LYS A 150 -19.06 15.74 -16.48
CA LYS A 150 -19.90 14.98 -17.42
C LYS A 150 -19.22 13.73 -17.98
N CYS A 151 -17.91 13.63 -17.89
CA CYS A 151 -17.15 12.56 -18.53
C CYS A 151 -16.71 11.51 -17.50
N ASN A 152 -16.22 11.93 -16.34
CA ASN A 152 -15.79 11.06 -15.27
C ASN A 152 -16.96 10.57 -14.42
N THR A 153 -16.86 9.31 -14.01
CA THR A 153 -17.74 8.75 -12.99
C THR A 153 -17.07 8.91 -11.64
N CYS A 154 -17.74 9.59 -10.72
CA CYS A 154 -17.24 9.79 -9.37
C CYS A 154 -18.17 9.17 -8.33
N THR A 155 -17.58 8.58 -7.30
CA THR A 155 -18.29 7.93 -6.20
C THR A 155 -17.72 8.44 -4.87
N CYS A 156 -18.59 8.64 -3.89
CA CYS A 156 -18.18 8.90 -2.52
C CYS A 156 -17.66 7.62 -1.88
N LEU A 157 -16.39 7.63 -1.46
CA LEU A 157 -15.73 6.53 -0.76
C LEU A 157 -15.12 7.06 0.52
N ASN A 158 -15.75 6.73 1.64
CA ASN A 158 -15.32 7.00 3.01
C ASN A 158 -14.79 8.43 3.21
N GLY A 159 -15.62 9.42 2.88
CA GLY A 159 -15.32 10.84 3.03
C GLY A 159 -14.55 11.46 1.86
N GLN A 160 -14.15 10.68 0.86
CA GLN A 160 -13.42 11.15 -0.31
C GLN A 160 -14.21 10.93 -1.60
N VAL A 161 -14.24 11.93 -2.48
CA VAL A 161 -14.80 11.78 -3.82
C VAL A 161 -13.74 11.17 -4.74
N ALA A 162 -13.97 9.93 -5.19
CA ALA A 162 -13.07 9.20 -6.08
C ALA A 162 -13.64 9.18 -7.50
N CYS A 163 -12.87 9.64 -8.49
CA CYS A 163 -13.29 9.77 -9.88
C CYS A 163 -12.47 8.88 -10.82
N THR A 164 -13.05 8.50 -11.96
CA THR A 164 -12.27 8.02 -13.11
C THR A 164 -11.35 9.13 -13.64
N LEU A 165 -10.34 8.77 -14.44
CA LEU A 165 -9.37 9.70 -15.03
C LEU A 165 -9.46 9.68 -16.57
N MET A 166 -10.63 10.01 -17.10
CA MET A 166 -10.84 10.16 -18.54
C MET A 166 -10.55 11.61 -18.95
N ALA A 167 -9.91 11.77 -20.10
CA ALA A 167 -9.77 13.09 -20.72
C ALA A 167 -11.14 13.52 -21.26
N CYS A 168 -11.69 14.60 -20.71
CA CYS A 168 -12.92 15.20 -21.22
C CYS A 168 -12.61 16.05 -22.47
N GLU A 169 -13.57 16.14 -23.39
CA GLU A 169 -13.50 16.97 -24.60
C GLU A 169 -13.98 18.41 -24.36
#